data_AF-A0A1I8HH69-F1
#
_entry.id   AF-A0A1I8HH69-F1
#
_cell.length_a   1.000
_cell.length_b   1.000
_cell.length_c   1.000
_cell.angle_alpha   90.00
_cell.angle_beta   90.00
_cell.angle_gamma   90.00
#
_symmetry.space_group_name_H-M   'P 1'
#
loop_
_entity.id
_entity.type
_entity.pdbx_description
1 polymer ?
#
loop_
_entity_poly.entity_id
_entity_poly.type
_entity_poly.pdbx_seq_one_letter_code
_entity_poly.pdbx_strand_id
1 'polypeptide(L)'
;VAPRCPLDQVAIDKDKVYVDKAFQKETDNLGVKCSFSARGCPWTGLLLELMAHMEGCDRMMTTCPMRCGVEFEKRFLEKHRNDDCPKREIHCQFCEIRLIAENEAEHLEICPKFLVPCPNKCKRREVARERLTEHLENECMKQDLNCPFASYGCQFTGKKKAMKEHVAAKQLNHMEILCAAVKQGDKNRENQDKAIQEMEKKMLGIERRINGLENLYGPQLIWKIDNYEEKLAEAKSGKKSTIFSPPFLTNRHGYKLAMSACLYGDG
;
A
#
# COMPACT_ATOMS: atom_id res chain seq x y z
N VAL A 1 -40.41 -10.11 37.10
CA VAL A 1 -41.87 -10.35 37.02
C VAL A 1 -42.08 -11.57 36.13
N ALA A 2 -42.84 -12.58 36.58
CA ALA A 2 -43.10 -13.77 35.76
C ALA A 2 -43.86 -13.36 34.48
N PRO A 3 -43.59 -13.97 33.31
CA PRO A 3 -44.31 -13.66 32.08
C PRO A 3 -45.79 -14.00 32.28
N ARG A 4 -46.67 -13.06 31.95
CA ARG A 4 -48.13 -13.21 32.06
C ARG A 4 -48.76 -12.93 30.71
N CYS A 5 -49.86 -13.62 30.41
CA CYS A 5 -50.64 -13.39 29.20
C CYS A 5 -51.28 -11.99 29.23
N PRO A 6 -51.13 -11.16 28.19
CA PRO A 6 -51.72 -9.83 28.15
C PRO A 6 -53.26 -9.80 28.19
N LEU A 7 -53.92 -10.90 27.80
CA LEU A 7 -55.39 -10.98 27.72
C LEU A 7 -56.03 -11.38 29.05
N ASP A 8 -55.44 -12.33 29.78
CA ASP A 8 -56.04 -12.92 31.00
C ASP A 8 -55.13 -12.87 32.24
N GLN A 9 -53.91 -12.31 32.13
CA GLN A 9 -52.92 -12.15 33.20
C GLN A 9 -52.43 -13.47 33.85
N VAL A 10 -52.73 -14.61 33.24
CA VAL A 10 -52.29 -15.93 33.71
C VAL A 10 -50.79 -16.08 33.49
N ALA A 11 -50.09 -16.69 34.46
CA ALA A 11 -48.66 -16.95 34.37
C ALA A 11 -48.37 -17.93 33.22
N ILE A 12 -47.50 -17.53 32.28
CA ILE A 12 -47.13 -18.32 31.12
C ILE A 12 -45.93 -19.18 31.46
N ASP A 13 -46.06 -20.48 31.21
CA ASP A 13 -44.96 -21.43 31.21
C ASP A 13 -44.47 -21.63 29.77
N LYS A 14 -43.23 -21.21 29.49
CA LYS A 14 -42.68 -21.22 28.12
C LYS A 14 -42.56 -22.64 27.55
N ASP A 15 -42.39 -23.65 28.40
CA ASP A 15 -42.23 -25.05 27.97
C ASP A 15 -43.57 -25.68 27.55
N LYS A 16 -44.69 -25.02 27.85
CA LYS A 16 -46.06 -25.44 27.49
C LYS A 16 -46.64 -24.66 26.32
N VAL A 17 -45.92 -23.68 25.79
CA VAL A 17 -46.32 -22.92 24.60
C VAL A 17 -45.87 -23.68 23.36
N TYR A 18 -46.80 -23.95 22.44
CA TYR A 18 -46.51 -24.55 21.14
C TYR A 18 -47.03 -23.66 20.01
N VAL A 19 -46.40 -23.77 18.85
CA VAL A 19 -46.84 -23.06 17.65
C VAL A 19 -48.09 -23.76 17.12
N ASP A 20 -49.18 -23.00 16.96
CA ASP A 20 -50.38 -23.50 16.30
C ASP A 20 -50.14 -23.63 14.79
N LYS A 21 -49.79 -24.85 14.36
CA LYS A 21 -49.52 -25.16 12.96
C LYS A 21 -50.76 -25.08 12.08
N ALA A 22 -51.95 -25.30 12.63
CA ALA A 22 -53.19 -25.23 11.88
C ALA A 22 -53.53 -23.77 11.57
N PHE A 23 -53.49 -22.91 12.59
CA PHE A 23 -53.67 -21.47 12.44
C PHE A 23 -52.59 -20.83 11.56
N GLN A 24 -51.33 -21.25 11.69
CA GLN A 24 -50.25 -20.80 10.79
C GLN A 24 -50.56 -21.16 9.33
N LYS A 25 -51.02 -22.38 9.06
CA LYS A 25 -51.38 -22.82 7.71
C LYS A 25 -52.56 -22.03 7.14
N GLU A 26 -53.55 -21.68 7.96
CA GLU A 26 -54.65 -20.82 7.54
C GLU A 26 -54.15 -19.41 7.18
N THR A 27 -53.27 -18.85 8.02
CA THR A 27 -52.66 -17.54 7.82
C THR A 27 -51.79 -17.50 6.56
N ASP A 28 -50.98 -18.53 6.32
CA ASP A 28 -50.11 -18.68 5.15
C ASP A 28 -50.87 -18.71 3.82
N ASN A 29 -52.12 -19.20 3.83
CA ASN A 29 -53.00 -19.30 2.66
C ASN A 29 -53.89 -18.07 2.45
N LEU A 30 -53.73 -17.00 3.24
CA LEU A 30 -54.44 -15.75 3.00
C LEU A 30 -53.96 -15.07 1.72
N GLY A 31 -54.91 -14.65 0.89
CA GLY A 31 -54.63 -13.83 -0.29
C GLY A 31 -54.22 -12.42 0.10
N VAL A 32 -53.02 -12.00 -0.32
CA VAL A 32 -52.44 -10.69 -0.01
C VAL A 32 -51.96 -9.97 -1.27
N LYS A 33 -51.86 -8.64 -1.16
CA LYS A 33 -51.22 -7.79 -2.16
C LYS A 33 -49.86 -7.34 -1.66
N CYS A 34 -48.94 -7.06 -2.59
CA CYS A 34 -47.63 -6.51 -2.24
C CYS A 34 -47.78 -5.21 -1.42
N SER A 35 -46.92 -5.00 -0.41
CA SER A 35 -46.84 -3.75 0.35
C SER A 35 -46.58 -2.53 -0.54
N PHE A 36 -45.93 -2.72 -1.70
CA PHE A 36 -45.70 -1.69 -2.71
C PHE A 36 -46.80 -1.62 -3.79
N SER A 37 -47.96 -2.23 -3.57
CA SER A 37 -49.12 -2.16 -4.49
C SER A 37 -49.56 -0.71 -4.74
N ALA A 38 -49.50 0.15 -3.72
CA ALA A 38 -49.77 1.59 -3.86
C ALA A 38 -48.78 2.32 -4.79
N ARG A 39 -47.60 1.75 -5.04
CA ARG A 39 -46.57 2.28 -5.96
C ARG A 39 -46.61 1.56 -7.33
N GLY A 40 -47.67 0.79 -7.57
CA GLY A 40 -47.89 0.10 -8.85
C GLY A 40 -47.21 -1.27 -8.96
N CYS A 41 -46.96 -1.97 -7.85
CA CYS A 41 -46.63 -3.39 -7.91
C CYS A 41 -47.89 -4.21 -8.24
N PRO A 42 -47.91 -4.99 -9.34
CA PRO A 42 -49.09 -5.77 -9.73
C PRO A 42 -49.21 -7.12 -8.99
N TRP A 43 -48.23 -7.48 -8.14
CA TRP A 43 -48.19 -8.79 -7.50
C TRP A 43 -49.28 -8.95 -6.42
N THR A 44 -50.00 -10.05 -6.54
CA THR A 44 -50.99 -10.58 -5.58
C THR A 44 -50.80 -12.09 -5.50
N GLY A 45 -50.82 -12.66 -4.30
CA GLY A 45 -50.55 -14.08 -4.07
C GLY A 45 -50.87 -14.51 -2.65
N LEU A 46 -50.37 -15.67 -2.23
CA LEU A 46 -50.54 -16.15 -0.86
C LEU A 46 -49.55 -15.46 0.09
N LEU A 47 -49.91 -15.33 1.37
CA LEU A 47 -49.03 -14.74 2.37
C LEU A 47 -47.69 -15.49 2.47
N LEU A 48 -47.69 -16.81 2.33
CA LEU A 48 -46.48 -17.64 2.30
C LEU A 48 -45.50 -17.23 1.19
N GLU A 49 -46.01 -16.76 0.06
CA GLU A 49 -45.22 -16.39 -1.12
C GLU A 49 -44.71 -14.94 -1.06
N LEU A 50 -45.26 -14.12 -0.15
CA LEU A 50 -44.96 -12.70 -0.04
C LEU A 50 -43.47 -12.45 0.22
N MET A 51 -42.85 -13.24 1.10
CA MET A 51 -41.43 -13.07 1.43
C MET A 51 -40.52 -13.30 0.22
N ALA A 52 -40.78 -14.36 -0.56
CA ALA A 52 -40.04 -14.65 -1.77
C ALA A 52 -40.23 -13.55 -2.83
N HIS A 53 -41.44 -13.01 -2.96
CA HIS A 53 -41.69 -11.85 -3.82
C HIS A 53 -40.91 -10.60 -3.37
N MET A 54 -40.84 -10.33 -2.07
CA MET A 54 -40.17 -9.12 -1.54
C MET A 54 -38.69 -9.07 -1.87
N GLU A 55 -37.99 -10.21 -1.89
CA GLU A 55 -36.58 -10.27 -2.33
C GLU A 55 -36.40 -9.83 -3.79
N GLY A 56 -37.39 -10.15 -4.63
CA GLY A 56 -37.40 -9.88 -6.07
C GLY A 56 -38.08 -8.57 -6.49
N CYS A 57 -38.85 -7.91 -5.62
CA CYS A 57 -39.80 -6.88 -6.03
C CYS A 57 -39.15 -5.65 -6.68
N ASP A 58 -39.51 -5.37 -7.92
CA ASP A 58 -39.02 -4.23 -8.72
C ASP A 58 -39.34 -2.86 -8.10
N ARG A 59 -40.40 -2.79 -7.30
CA ARG A 59 -40.89 -1.58 -6.63
C ARG A 59 -40.31 -1.36 -5.24
N MET A 60 -39.53 -2.33 -4.76
CA MET A 60 -38.83 -2.22 -3.49
C MET A 60 -37.77 -1.12 -3.59
N MET A 61 -37.67 -0.30 -2.53
CA MET A 61 -36.60 0.69 -2.42
C MET A 61 -35.30 -0.03 -2.08
N THR A 62 -34.24 0.30 -2.81
CA THR A 62 -32.90 -0.19 -2.55
C THR A 62 -31.92 0.97 -2.58
N THR A 63 -30.81 0.80 -1.86
CA THR A 63 -29.68 1.73 -1.87
C THR A 63 -28.70 1.30 -2.94
N CYS A 64 -27.97 2.26 -3.51
CA CYS A 64 -26.92 1.93 -4.47
C CYS A 64 -25.86 0.99 -3.87
N PRO A 65 -25.53 -0.15 -4.51
CA PRO A 65 -24.50 -1.08 -4.05
C PRO A 65 -23.11 -0.43 -3.92
N MET A 66 -22.84 0.59 -4.72
CA MET A 66 -21.58 1.37 -4.69
C MET A 66 -21.58 2.46 -3.61
N ARG A 67 -22.62 2.53 -2.76
CA ARG A 67 -22.77 3.48 -1.65
C ARG A 67 -22.55 4.93 -2.09
N CYS A 68 -23.21 5.32 -3.19
CA CYS A 68 -23.27 6.71 -3.63
C CYS A 68 -24.23 7.58 -2.79
N GLY A 69 -25.06 6.95 -1.94
CA GLY A 69 -26.00 7.63 -1.04
C GLY A 69 -27.43 7.80 -1.59
N VAL A 70 -27.69 7.39 -2.83
CA VAL A 70 -29.03 7.49 -3.46
C VAL A 70 -29.86 6.24 -3.17
N GLU A 71 -31.15 6.45 -2.88
CA GLU A 71 -32.18 5.42 -2.79
C GLU A 71 -33.13 5.49 -3.99
N PHE A 72 -33.48 4.34 -4.56
CA PHE A 72 -34.37 4.26 -5.73
C PHE A 72 -35.12 2.92 -5.78
N GLU A 73 -36.13 2.82 -6.64
CA GLU A 73 -36.81 1.54 -6.90
C GLU A 73 -35.86 0.57 -7.61
N LYS A 74 -35.86 -0.71 -7.21
CA LYS A 74 -34.97 -1.76 -7.73
C LYS A 74 -34.95 -1.84 -9.27
N ARG A 75 -36.06 -1.56 -9.96
CA ARG A 75 -36.14 -1.49 -11.43
C ARG A 75 -35.17 -0.50 -12.09
N PHE A 76 -34.73 0.53 -11.37
CA PHE A 76 -33.80 1.55 -11.89
C PHE A 76 -32.33 1.26 -11.53
N LEU A 77 -32.05 0.16 -10.83
CA LEU A 77 -30.72 -0.19 -10.36
C LEU A 77 -29.69 -0.28 -11.49
N GLU A 78 -30.01 -0.99 -12.58
CA GLU A 78 -29.08 -1.18 -13.70
C GLU A 78 -28.81 0.14 -14.44
N LYS A 79 -29.85 0.95 -14.68
CA LYS A 79 -29.68 2.28 -15.29
C LYS A 79 -28.83 3.18 -14.41
N HIS A 80 -29.13 3.25 -13.11
CA HIS A 80 -28.32 4.04 -12.18
C HIS A 80 -26.87 3.57 -12.17
N ARG A 81 -26.63 2.25 -12.11
CA ARG A 81 -25.29 1.67 -12.07
C ARG A 81 -24.45 2.04 -13.28
N ASN A 82 -25.03 2.00 -14.47
CA ASN A 82 -24.30 2.16 -15.73
C ASN A 82 -24.14 3.63 -16.15
N ASP A 83 -25.14 4.48 -15.88
CA ASP A 83 -25.18 5.83 -16.46
C ASP A 83 -25.11 6.95 -15.41
N ASP A 84 -25.80 6.78 -14.28
CA ASP A 84 -26.02 7.88 -13.33
C ASP A 84 -25.08 7.86 -12.13
N CYS A 85 -24.56 6.68 -11.75
CA CYS A 85 -23.82 6.55 -10.51
C CYS A 85 -22.47 7.28 -10.61
N PRO A 86 -22.17 8.25 -9.72
CA PRO A 86 -20.87 8.92 -9.71
C PRO A 86 -19.73 7.97 -9.33
N LYS A 87 -20.06 6.86 -8.65
CA LYS A 87 -19.10 5.84 -8.21
C LYS A 87 -18.94 4.68 -9.19
N ARG A 88 -19.51 4.78 -10.40
CA ARG A 88 -19.34 3.75 -11.44
C ARG A 88 -17.91 3.72 -11.96
N GLU A 89 -17.48 2.54 -12.37
CA GLU A 89 -16.20 2.33 -13.04
C GLU A 89 -16.32 2.75 -14.51
N ILE A 90 -15.44 3.65 -14.95
CA ILE A 90 -15.30 4.13 -16.33
C ILE A 90 -13.85 3.94 -16.79
N HIS A 91 -13.63 4.12 -18.10
CA HIS A 91 -12.30 4.08 -18.70
C HIS A 91 -11.93 5.47 -19.21
N CYS A 92 -10.69 5.90 -18.97
CA CYS A 92 -10.20 7.15 -19.55
C CYS A 92 -10.13 7.03 -21.07
N GLN A 93 -10.74 7.97 -21.80
CA GLN A 93 -10.71 7.98 -23.28
C GLN A 93 -9.31 8.23 -23.86
N PHE A 94 -8.39 8.77 -23.06
CA PHE A 94 -7.03 9.08 -23.50
C PHE A 94 -6.03 7.98 -23.16
N CYS A 95 -6.08 7.42 -21.93
CA CYS A 95 -5.10 6.44 -21.45
C CYS A 95 -5.64 5.04 -21.18
N GLU A 96 -6.95 4.82 -21.32
CA GLU A 96 -7.64 3.53 -21.17
C GLU A 96 -7.55 2.91 -19.76
N ILE A 97 -7.02 3.64 -18.78
CA ILE A 97 -7.00 3.21 -17.38
C ILE A 97 -8.41 3.26 -16.80
N ARG A 98 -8.71 2.32 -15.89
CA ARG A 98 -9.98 2.25 -15.17
C ARG A 98 -9.98 3.22 -14.00
N LEU A 99 -11.07 3.97 -13.85
CA LEU A 99 -11.23 4.98 -12.81
C LEU A 99 -12.70 5.13 -12.40
N ILE A 100 -12.94 5.81 -11.29
CA ILE A 100 -14.28 6.12 -10.79
C ILE A 100 -14.75 7.42 -11.47
N ALA A 101 -16.00 7.47 -11.95
CA ALA A 101 -16.52 8.62 -12.70
C ALA A 101 -16.38 9.96 -11.95
N GLU A 102 -16.56 10.00 -10.63
CA GLU A 102 -16.36 11.22 -9.82
C GLU A 102 -14.92 11.75 -9.86
N ASN A 103 -13.93 10.89 -10.09
CA ASN A 103 -12.50 11.23 -10.13
C ASN A 103 -12.00 11.50 -11.56
N GLU A 104 -12.87 11.49 -12.58
CA GLU A 104 -12.47 11.70 -13.97
C GLU A 104 -11.81 13.06 -14.17
N ALA A 105 -12.40 14.12 -13.61
CA ALA A 105 -11.88 15.48 -13.74
C ALA A 105 -10.45 15.60 -13.17
N GLU A 106 -10.22 15.11 -11.96
CA GLU A 106 -8.89 15.11 -11.32
C GLU A 106 -7.88 14.28 -12.14
N HIS A 107 -8.31 13.13 -12.66
CA HIS A 107 -7.47 12.32 -13.52
C HIS A 107 -7.04 13.06 -14.80
N LEU A 108 -7.93 13.80 -15.49
CA LEU A 108 -7.59 14.52 -16.72
C LEU A 108 -6.49 15.58 -16.49
N GLU A 109 -6.39 16.16 -15.29
CA GLU A 109 -5.34 17.10 -14.92
C GLU A 109 -3.93 16.46 -14.90
N ILE A 110 -3.83 15.15 -14.65
CA ILE A 110 -2.56 14.42 -14.54
C ILE A 110 -2.37 13.33 -15.61
N CYS A 111 -3.39 13.03 -16.40
CA CYS A 111 -3.39 11.96 -17.39
C CYS A 111 -2.25 12.12 -18.42
N PRO A 112 -1.38 11.13 -18.61
CA PRO A 112 -0.20 11.25 -19.49
C PRO A 112 -0.57 11.45 -20.97
N LYS A 113 -1.70 10.86 -21.40
CA LYS A 113 -2.16 10.92 -22.79
C LYS A 113 -3.14 12.07 -23.06
N PHE A 114 -3.50 12.84 -22.04
CA PHE A 114 -4.38 13.99 -22.21
C PHE A 114 -3.71 15.04 -23.09
N LEU A 115 -4.48 15.60 -24.00
CA LEU A 115 -4.03 16.59 -24.96
C LEU A 115 -3.97 17.96 -24.28
N VAL A 116 -2.77 18.56 -24.24
CA VAL A 116 -2.54 19.88 -23.67
C VAL A 116 -2.04 20.85 -24.73
N PRO A 117 -2.40 22.14 -24.65
CA PRO A 117 -1.88 23.14 -25.57
C PRO A 117 -0.38 23.34 -25.34
N CYS A 118 0.37 23.56 -26.42
CA CYS A 118 1.78 23.91 -26.32
C CYS A 118 1.96 25.24 -25.56
N PRO A 119 2.76 25.31 -24.48
CA PRO A 119 3.02 26.54 -23.73
C PRO A 119 3.56 27.69 -24.61
N ASN A 120 4.34 27.35 -25.64
CA ASN A 120 4.90 28.31 -26.59
C ASN A 120 3.89 28.75 -27.67
N LYS A 121 2.63 28.30 -27.58
CA LYS A 121 1.53 28.60 -28.52
C LYS A 121 1.96 28.37 -29.97
N CYS A 122 2.58 27.22 -30.23
CA CYS A 122 3.04 26.84 -31.57
C CYS A 122 1.84 26.48 -32.48
N LYS A 123 2.10 26.19 -33.77
CA LYS A 123 1.02 25.83 -34.71
C LYS A 123 0.42 24.44 -34.43
N ARG A 124 1.12 23.57 -33.70
CA ARG A 124 0.59 22.29 -33.21
C ARG A 124 -0.29 22.61 -32.01
N ARG A 125 -1.61 22.66 -32.23
CA ARG A 125 -2.58 23.19 -31.25
C ARG A 125 -2.58 22.39 -29.96
N GLU A 126 -2.42 21.07 -30.05
CA GLU A 126 -2.51 20.16 -28.91
C GLU A 126 -1.48 19.03 -29.03
N VAL A 127 -0.87 18.66 -27.90
CA VAL A 127 0.15 17.61 -27.78
C VAL A 127 -0.17 16.78 -26.55
N ALA A 128 -0.03 15.46 -26.62
CA ALA A 128 -0.18 14.60 -25.45
C ALA A 128 0.83 15.01 -24.36
N ARG A 129 0.38 15.10 -23.09
CA ARG A 129 1.18 15.57 -21.96
C ARG A 129 2.53 14.84 -21.85
N GLU A 130 2.55 13.52 -22.03
CA GLU A 130 3.79 12.71 -21.98
C GLU A 130 4.79 13.06 -23.10
N ARG A 131 4.30 13.52 -24.25
CA ARG A 131 5.12 13.90 -25.41
C ARG A 131 5.47 15.39 -25.43
N LEU A 132 5.01 16.15 -24.43
CA LEU A 132 5.22 17.60 -24.41
C LEU A 132 6.71 17.94 -24.32
N THR A 133 7.48 17.23 -23.48
CA THR A 133 8.93 17.46 -23.36
C THR A 133 9.65 17.21 -24.68
N GLU A 134 9.39 16.06 -25.31
CA GLU A 134 9.96 15.71 -26.61
C GLU A 134 9.60 16.75 -27.69
N HIS A 135 8.32 17.17 -27.72
CA HIS A 135 7.84 18.21 -28.63
C HIS A 135 8.62 19.52 -28.43
N LEU A 136 8.73 19.97 -27.18
CA LEU A 136 9.41 21.20 -26.80
C LEU A 136 10.89 21.18 -27.22
N GLU A 137 11.60 20.08 -26.95
CA GLU A 137 13.03 19.94 -27.27
C GLU A 137 13.33 19.78 -28.76
N ASN A 138 12.49 19.06 -29.51
CA ASN A 138 12.88 18.57 -30.84
C ASN A 138 12.05 19.11 -32.01
N GLU A 139 10.79 19.47 -31.75
CA GLU A 139 9.78 19.75 -32.79
C GLU A 139 9.20 21.17 -32.73
N CYS A 140 9.18 21.80 -31.56
CA CYS A 140 8.49 23.05 -31.33
C CYS A 140 9.21 24.20 -32.04
N MET A 141 8.66 24.66 -33.16
CA MET A 141 9.23 25.73 -33.99
C MET A 141 9.33 27.10 -33.28
N LYS A 142 8.64 27.27 -32.15
CA LYS A 142 8.65 28.50 -31.34
C LYS A 142 9.54 28.38 -30.09
N GLN A 143 10.07 27.20 -29.80
CA GLN A 143 10.97 27.03 -28.66
C GLN A 143 12.37 27.49 -29.02
N ASP A 144 12.91 28.36 -28.18
CA ASP A 144 14.35 28.62 -28.18
C ASP A 144 15.03 27.49 -27.38
N LEU A 145 15.98 26.84 -28.04
CA LEU A 145 16.75 25.76 -27.46
C LEU A 145 18.02 26.33 -26.85
N ASN A 146 18.41 25.82 -25.68
CA ASN A 146 19.71 26.10 -25.11
C ASN A 146 20.78 25.29 -25.85
N CYS A 147 22.00 25.83 -25.93
CA CYS A 147 23.13 25.09 -26.49
C CYS A 147 23.35 23.80 -25.68
N PRO A 148 23.67 22.65 -26.31
CA PRO A 148 23.99 21.41 -25.59
C PRO A 148 25.11 21.56 -24.55
N PHE A 149 25.98 22.56 -24.73
CA PHE A 149 27.06 22.90 -23.80
C PHE A 149 26.67 23.93 -22.73
N ALA A 150 25.38 24.25 -22.57
CA ALA A 150 24.92 25.26 -21.61
C ALA A 150 25.18 24.88 -20.15
N SER A 151 25.07 23.60 -19.79
CA SER A 151 25.44 23.08 -18.46
C SER A 151 26.92 23.27 -18.13
N TYR A 152 27.77 23.39 -19.15
CA TYR A 152 29.20 23.62 -19.01
C TYR A 152 29.61 25.09 -19.20
N GLY A 153 28.65 26.00 -19.49
CA GLY A 153 28.88 27.45 -19.52
C GLY A 153 28.56 28.17 -20.83
N CYS A 154 28.09 27.48 -21.87
CA CYS A 154 27.69 28.16 -23.11
C CYS A 154 26.31 28.85 -22.96
N GLN A 155 26.28 30.19 -23.08
CA GLN A 155 25.06 30.98 -22.85
C GLN A 155 24.15 31.12 -24.09
N PHE A 156 24.45 30.44 -25.19
CA PHE A 156 23.70 30.60 -26.42
C PHE A 156 22.33 29.91 -26.34
N THR A 157 21.30 30.66 -26.69
CA THR A 157 19.92 30.17 -26.84
C THR A 157 19.38 30.60 -28.20
N GLY A 158 18.58 29.74 -28.83
CA GLY A 158 17.93 30.09 -30.08
C GLY A 158 17.29 28.92 -30.80
N LYS A 159 16.65 29.23 -31.94
CA LYS A 159 15.95 28.25 -32.77
C LYS A 159 16.89 27.20 -33.36
N LYS A 160 16.35 26.02 -33.69
CA LYS A 160 17.08 24.86 -34.24
C LYS A 160 18.03 25.19 -35.40
N LYS A 161 17.66 26.11 -36.31
CA LYS A 161 18.53 26.53 -37.43
C LYS A 161 19.76 27.30 -36.94
N ALA A 162 19.54 28.36 -36.14
CA ALA A 162 20.61 29.16 -35.55
C ALA A 162 21.48 28.32 -34.59
N MET A 163 20.91 27.32 -33.92
CA MET A 163 21.66 26.37 -33.08
C MET A 163 22.65 25.55 -33.89
N LYS A 164 22.25 25.00 -35.04
CA LYS A 164 23.16 24.24 -35.91
C LYS A 164 24.33 25.12 -36.39
N GLU A 165 24.03 26.34 -36.80
CA GLU A 165 25.03 27.32 -37.23
C GLU A 165 25.96 27.71 -36.07
N HIS A 166 25.42 27.97 -34.88
CA HIS A 166 26.19 28.28 -33.67
C HIS A 166 27.14 27.14 -33.26
N VAL A 167 26.63 25.90 -33.19
CA VAL A 167 27.43 24.74 -32.80
C VAL A 167 28.57 24.52 -33.80
N ALA A 168 28.32 24.71 -35.10
CA ALA A 168 29.34 24.62 -36.14
C ALA A 168 30.36 25.78 -36.09
N ALA A 169 29.92 27.00 -35.83
CA ALA A 169 30.79 28.18 -35.81
C ALA A 169 31.68 28.26 -34.54
N LYS A 170 31.18 27.76 -33.40
CA LYS A 170 31.87 27.88 -32.10
C LYS A 170 32.42 26.54 -31.57
N GLN A 171 32.73 25.58 -32.45
CA GLN A 171 33.24 24.25 -32.06
C GLN A 171 34.49 24.32 -31.17
N LEU A 172 35.45 25.19 -31.48
CA LEU A 172 36.67 25.35 -30.68
C LEU A 172 36.39 25.84 -29.25
N ASN A 173 35.48 26.80 -29.10
CA ASN A 173 35.07 27.28 -27.78
C ASN A 173 34.36 26.18 -26.98
N HIS A 174 33.48 25.40 -27.61
CA HIS A 174 32.89 24.23 -26.96
C HIS A 174 33.93 23.18 -26.56
N MET A 175 34.98 22.99 -27.36
CA MET A 175 36.08 22.08 -27.01
C MET A 175 36.90 22.59 -25.82
N GLU A 176 37.16 23.90 -25.72
CA GLU A 176 37.81 24.50 -24.54
C GLU A 176 36.98 24.33 -23.27
N ILE A 177 35.66 24.57 -23.36
CA ILE A 177 34.70 24.35 -22.27
C ILE A 177 34.73 22.88 -21.82
N LEU A 178 34.70 21.93 -22.76
CA LEU A 178 34.79 20.50 -22.45
C LEU A 178 36.13 20.15 -21.79
N CYS A 179 37.25 20.65 -22.30
CA CYS A 179 38.56 20.42 -21.69
C CYS A 179 38.64 20.97 -20.26
N ALA A 180 38.07 22.15 -20.01
CA ALA A 180 37.98 22.71 -18.66
C ALA A 180 37.09 21.86 -17.75
N ALA A 181 35.94 21.40 -18.25
CA ALA A 181 35.02 20.54 -17.52
C ALA A 181 35.66 19.18 -17.16
N VAL A 182 36.40 18.56 -18.07
CA VAL A 182 37.14 17.31 -17.82
C VAL A 182 38.21 17.52 -16.75
N LYS A 183 39.04 18.56 -16.87
CA LYS A 183 40.06 18.88 -15.86
C LYS A 183 39.45 19.14 -14.48
N GLN A 184 38.31 19.81 -14.43
CA GLN A 184 37.60 20.04 -13.18
C GLN A 184 36.99 18.74 -12.62
N GLY A 185 36.46 17.89 -13.50
CA GLY A 185 35.97 16.56 -13.16
C GLY A 185 37.04 15.67 -12.53
N ASP A 186 38.25 15.65 -13.10
CA ASP A 186 39.38 14.89 -12.55
C ASP A 186 39.77 15.37 -11.15
N LYS A 187 39.85 16.70 -10.94
CA LYS A 187 40.10 17.27 -9.61
C LYS A 187 39.01 16.89 -8.61
N ASN A 188 37.75 16.95 -9.02
CA ASN A 188 36.62 16.58 -8.16
C ASN A 188 36.69 15.09 -7.79
N ARG A 189 37.04 14.22 -8.75
CA ARG A 189 37.21 12.78 -8.54
C ARG A 189 38.36 12.47 -7.58
N GLU A 190 39.51 13.14 -7.73
CA GLU A 190 40.63 13.01 -6.78
C GLU A 190 40.24 13.43 -5.35
N ASN A 191 39.48 14.51 -5.21
CA ASN A 191 38.99 14.97 -3.92
C ASN A 191 37.99 13.98 -3.31
N GLN A 192 37.09 13.42 -4.12
CA GLN A 192 36.15 12.38 -3.69
C GLN A 192 36.89 11.11 -3.24
N ASP A 193 37.92 10.68 -3.97
CA ASP A 193 38.72 9.51 -3.62
C ASP A 193 39.43 9.70 -2.27
N LYS A 194 40.02 10.88 -2.04
CA LYS A 194 40.61 11.25 -0.72
C LYS A 194 39.58 11.21 0.41
N ALA A 195 38.37 11.72 0.17
CA ALA A 195 37.29 11.72 1.17
C ALA A 195 36.81 10.30 1.49
N ILE A 196 36.72 9.43 0.48
CA ILE A 196 36.37 8.01 0.66
C ILE A 196 37.45 7.32 1.49
N GLN A 197 38.73 7.48 1.14
CA GLN A 197 39.85 6.90 1.91
C GLN A 197 39.87 7.37 3.38
N GLU A 198 39.51 8.63 3.65
CA GLU A 198 39.40 9.13 5.01
C GLU A 198 38.20 8.50 5.75
N MET A 199 37.06 8.34 5.07
CA MET A 199 35.88 7.70 5.63
C MET A 199 36.12 6.21 5.94
N GLU A 200 36.82 5.49 5.06
CA GLU A 200 37.24 4.10 5.29
C GLU A 200 38.14 3.98 6.53
N LYS A 201 39.10 4.89 6.71
CA LYS A 201 39.94 4.93 7.92
C LYS A 201 39.11 5.16 9.18
N LYS A 202 38.11 6.04 9.13
CA LYS A 202 37.19 6.29 10.25
C LYS A 202 36.34 5.05 10.56
N MET A 203 35.83 4.35 9.54
CA MET A 203 35.08 3.11 9.71
C MET A 203 35.93 2.02 10.37
N LEU A 204 37.15 1.78 9.88
CA LEU A 204 38.10 0.85 10.52
C LEU A 204 38.38 1.23 11.98
N GLY A 205 38.45 2.52 12.29
CA GLY A 205 38.60 3.00 13.66
C GLY A 205 37.39 2.67 14.55
N ILE A 206 36.17 2.82 14.02
CA ILE A 206 34.93 2.48 14.72
C ILE A 206 34.84 0.96 14.93
N GLU A 207 35.11 0.15 13.91
CA GLU A 207 35.11 -1.31 14.00
C GLU A 207 36.06 -1.81 15.09
N ARG A 208 37.28 -1.26 15.17
CA ARG A 208 38.24 -1.60 16.25
C ARG A 208 37.69 -1.26 17.63
N ARG A 209 36.97 -0.14 17.77
CA ARG A 209 36.34 0.26 19.03
C ARG A 209 35.19 -0.66 19.40
N ILE A 210 34.35 -1.04 18.43
CA ILE A 210 33.25 -1.99 18.63
C ILE A 210 33.80 -3.36 19.06
N ASN A 211 34.76 -3.92 18.32
CA ASN A 211 35.41 -5.18 18.71
C ASN A 211 36.07 -5.06 20.09
N GLY A 212 36.68 -3.92 20.40
CA GLY A 212 37.20 -3.63 21.74
C GLY A 212 36.11 -3.70 22.83
N LEU A 213 34.92 -3.15 22.57
CA LEU A 213 33.79 -3.22 23.49
C LEU A 213 33.19 -4.62 23.58
N GLU A 214 33.06 -5.34 22.47
CA GLU A 214 32.58 -6.73 22.45
C GLU A 214 33.48 -7.66 23.26
N ASN A 215 34.80 -7.49 23.17
CA ASN A 215 35.75 -8.25 23.99
C ASN A 215 35.66 -7.92 25.50
N LEU A 216 35.08 -6.77 25.87
CA LEU A 216 34.99 -6.31 27.26
C LEU A 216 33.62 -6.53 27.88
N TYR A 217 32.57 -6.46 27.08
CA TYR A 217 31.18 -6.43 27.50
C TYR A 217 30.32 -7.47 26.76
N GLY A 218 30.93 -8.38 25.99
CA GLY A 218 30.27 -9.52 25.37
C GLY A 218 29.61 -10.45 26.39
N PRO A 219 28.79 -11.41 25.94
CA PRO A 219 28.00 -12.27 26.82
C PRO A 219 28.89 -12.99 27.84
N GLN A 220 28.64 -12.75 29.13
CA GLN A 220 29.57 -13.11 30.22
C GLN A 220 29.70 -14.62 30.46
N LEU A 221 28.78 -15.47 29.94
CA LEU A 221 28.97 -16.90 29.68
C LEU A 221 27.72 -17.45 28.96
N ILE A 222 27.89 -18.24 27.90
CA ILE A 222 26.86 -19.17 27.42
C ILE A 222 27.36 -20.59 27.70
N TRP A 223 26.82 -21.23 28.75
CA TRP A 223 27.19 -22.59 29.11
C TRP A 223 26.24 -23.59 28.44
N LYS A 224 26.65 -24.09 27.28
CA LYS A 224 25.97 -25.21 26.63
C LYS A 224 26.43 -26.53 27.27
N ILE A 225 25.49 -27.36 27.69
CA ILE A 225 25.77 -28.67 28.29
C ILE A 225 25.71 -29.71 27.17
N ASP A 226 26.88 -30.11 26.66
CA ASP A 226 26.97 -31.18 25.65
C ASP A 226 26.66 -32.56 26.26
N ASN A 227 26.15 -33.48 25.45
CA ASN A 227 25.77 -34.85 25.84
C ASN A 227 24.88 -34.89 27.08
N TYR A 228 23.83 -34.07 27.09
CA TYR A 228 22.94 -33.90 28.23
C TYR A 228 22.33 -35.22 28.74
N GLU A 229 21.88 -36.10 27.84
CA GLU A 229 21.25 -37.37 28.21
C GLU A 229 22.20 -38.30 28.98
N GLU A 230 23.45 -38.40 28.52
CA GLU A 230 24.50 -39.18 29.17
C GLU A 230 24.79 -38.62 30.57
N LYS A 231 25.00 -37.30 30.67
CA LYS A 231 25.28 -36.63 31.95
C LYS A 231 24.10 -36.73 32.93
N LEU A 232 22.86 -36.72 32.44
CA LEU A 232 21.67 -36.94 33.26
C LEU A 232 21.58 -38.39 33.74
N ALA A 233 21.93 -39.38 32.91
CA ALA A 233 21.99 -40.78 33.31
C ALA A 233 23.10 -41.05 34.35
N GLU A 234 24.26 -40.41 34.21
CA GLU A 234 25.33 -40.44 35.22
C GLU A 234 24.89 -39.79 36.55
N ALA A 235 24.10 -38.72 36.49
CA ALA A 235 23.52 -38.10 37.68
C ALA A 235 22.48 -39.00 38.36
N LYS A 236 21.59 -39.64 37.58
CA LYS A 236 20.59 -40.61 38.06
C LYS A 236 21.20 -41.85 38.71
N SER A 237 22.31 -42.34 38.15
CA SER A 237 23.01 -43.51 38.70
C SER A 237 23.87 -43.18 39.93
N GLY A 238 23.94 -41.91 40.35
CA GLY A 238 24.75 -41.45 41.48
C GLY A 238 26.26 -41.42 41.21
N LYS A 239 26.69 -41.79 40.00
CA LYS A 239 28.10 -41.83 39.61
C LYS A 239 28.71 -40.43 39.52
N LYS A 240 27.93 -39.46 39.04
CA LYS A 240 28.33 -38.05 38.93
C LYS A 240 27.12 -37.12 38.93
N SER A 241 26.74 -36.63 40.10
CA SER A 241 25.54 -35.80 40.31
C SER A 241 25.69 -34.34 39.89
N THR A 242 26.91 -33.78 40.00
CA THR A 242 27.18 -32.37 39.73
C THR A 242 28.12 -32.20 38.55
N ILE A 243 27.76 -31.28 37.65
CA ILE A 243 28.61 -30.80 36.56
C ILE A 243 28.98 -29.34 36.79
N PHE A 244 30.14 -28.93 36.29
CA PHE A 244 30.63 -27.57 36.42
C PHE A 244 30.80 -26.92 35.04
N SER A 245 30.51 -25.63 34.96
CA SER A 245 30.79 -24.82 33.78
C SER A 245 32.30 -24.60 33.62
N PRO A 246 32.79 -24.30 32.40
CA PRO A 246 34.08 -23.67 32.26
C PRO A 246 34.16 -22.41 33.14
N PRO A 247 35.32 -22.10 33.75
CA PRO A 247 35.48 -20.88 34.53
C PRO A 247 35.27 -19.63 33.68
N PHE A 248 34.56 -18.65 34.19
CA PHE A 248 34.26 -17.37 33.54
C PHE A 248 34.45 -16.21 34.51
N LEU A 249 34.49 -14.98 33.99
CA LEU A 249 34.69 -13.76 34.76
C LEU A 249 33.39 -12.97 34.85
N THR A 250 33.08 -12.42 36.02
CA THR A 250 31.89 -11.56 36.18
C THR A 250 32.04 -10.19 35.54
N ASN A 251 33.27 -9.70 35.32
CA ASN A 251 33.58 -8.43 34.66
C ASN A 251 35.08 -8.37 34.32
N ARG A 252 35.54 -7.32 33.61
CA ARG A 252 36.95 -7.03 33.28
C ARG A 252 37.91 -7.10 34.48
N HIS A 253 37.44 -6.68 35.66
CA HIS A 253 38.15 -6.78 36.93
C HIS A 253 37.37 -7.60 37.97
N GLY A 254 36.50 -8.48 37.49
CA GLY A 254 35.60 -9.28 38.30
C GLY A 254 36.25 -10.55 38.86
N TYR A 255 35.44 -11.33 39.57
CA TYR A 255 35.85 -12.60 40.13
C TYR A 255 35.81 -13.71 39.07
N LYS A 256 36.75 -14.64 39.15
CA LYS A 256 36.72 -15.89 38.37
C LYS A 256 35.77 -16.86 39.06
N LEU A 257 34.66 -17.17 38.41
CA LEU A 257 33.60 -18.06 38.90
C LEU A 257 33.46 -19.30 38.01
N ALA A 258 32.84 -20.34 38.54
CA ALA A 258 32.31 -21.46 37.77
C ALA A 258 30.92 -21.78 38.33
N MET A 259 29.97 -22.14 37.46
CA MET A 259 28.64 -22.56 37.88
C MET A 259 28.63 -24.07 38.07
N SER A 260 28.00 -24.54 39.15
CA SER A 260 27.63 -25.95 39.30
C SER A 260 26.17 -26.15 38.91
N ALA A 261 25.88 -27.28 38.28
CA ALA A 261 24.51 -27.72 38.02
C ALA A 261 24.35 -29.19 38.39
N CYS A 262 23.28 -29.50 39.11
CA CYS A 262 22.91 -30.86 39.48
C CYS A 262 21.71 -31.29 38.63
N LEU A 263 21.98 -32.06 37.57
CA LEU A 263 20.97 -32.35 36.55
C LEU A 263 19.81 -33.23 37.06
N TYR A 264 20.01 -33.91 38.19
CA TYR A 264 19.01 -34.78 38.83
C TYR A 264 18.66 -34.33 40.27
N GLY A 265 18.94 -33.07 40.60
CA GLY A 265 18.79 -32.53 41.97
C GLY A 265 19.96 -32.90 42.89
N ASP A 266 20.12 -32.14 43.97
CA ASP A 266 21.10 -32.36 45.04
C ASP A 266 20.43 -32.67 46.40
N GLY A 267 19.13 -32.99 46.38
CA GLY A 267 18.32 -33.44 47.51
C GLY A 267 17.13 -34.26 47.06
#